data_AF-A0A812MW51-F1
#
_entry.id   AF-A0A812MW51-F1
#
_cell.length_a   1.000
_cell.length_b   1.000
_cell.length_c   1.000
_cell.angle_alpha   90.00
_cell.angle_beta   90.00
_cell.angle_gamma   90.00
#
_symmetry.space_group_name_H-M   'P 1'
#
loop_
_entity.id
_entity.type
_entity.pdbx_description
1 polymer ?
#
loop_
_entity_poly.entity_id
_entity_poly.type
_entity_poly.pdbx_seq_one_letter_code
_entity_poly.pdbx_strand_id
1 'polypeptide(L)'
;MSDEDETDKVSIEETDEVEVEEEDVQEEHAEQQEEQEEEAPEAQAEQEAQEAQEQEEAQHEEQQTEQQEEQQEEEEEEQEATEVAKDDSPAEEVEVPPPVPLAEILRDGDSVRLKGLQSDTSMNGRLGKFRRLENEQDGGRFLVDLGTRGIVRVREANLEKVEPTRRSERLAKVKRAPAKPAKRSEKTPKKPDRVKAKAAPKAPPRATPKVTAVKKGSNKAARAAKEKTSGAAAAEKTSGQLFVVGDYRIRSDPSLEVQDSSSKWRPCHIYENYKDHHIVIWYGGNEYEGLGGKPYRLTGISPEAIFKGQLGQLLDSDGERIPTRKRPMR
;
A
#
# COMPACT_ATOMS: atom_id res chain seq x y z
N MET A 1 7.29 -78.41 -3.17
CA MET A 1 6.98 -78.19 -1.75
C MET A 1 5.63 -77.52 -1.77
N SER A 2 4.54 -78.30 -1.86
CA SER A 2 4.01 -79.18 -0.80
C SER A 2 3.23 -78.30 0.19
N ASP A 3 1.95 -78.52 0.46
CA ASP A 3 1.03 -79.66 0.22
C ASP A 3 -0.34 -79.08 -0.25
N GLU A 4 -1.22 -79.72 -1.04
CA GLU A 4 -2.00 -80.96 -0.82
C GLU A 4 -2.86 -80.97 0.47
N ASP A 5 -4.05 -81.60 0.37
CA ASP A 5 -5.15 -81.74 1.36
C ASP A 5 -6.25 -80.65 1.40
N GLU A 6 -7.55 -80.97 1.54
CA GLU A 6 -8.26 -82.26 1.35
C GLU A 6 -9.74 -81.93 1.05
N THR A 7 -10.34 -82.52 0.00
CA THR A 7 -11.75 -82.27 -0.35
C THR A 7 -12.66 -83.30 0.33
N ASP A 8 -13.18 -82.97 1.51
CA ASP A 8 -14.13 -83.84 2.18
C ASP A 8 -15.52 -83.78 1.52
N LYS A 9 -16.09 -84.96 1.23
CA LYS A 9 -17.36 -85.12 0.52
C LYS A 9 -18.40 -85.70 1.46
N VAL A 10 -19.16 -84.83 2.12
CA VAL A 10 -20.34 -85.25 2.88
C VAL A 10 -21.53 -85.28 1.94
N SER A 11 -21.93 -86.47 1.50
CA SER A 11 -23.26 -86.69 0.93
C SER A 11 -24.30 -86.49 2.04
N ILE A 12 -25.25 -85.59 1.83
CA ILE A 12 -26.45 -85.46 2.65
C ILE A 12 -27.62 -85.90 1.76
N GLU A 13 -28.43 -86.83 2.28
CA GLU A 13 -29.52 -87.45 1.52
C GLU A 13 -30.70 -86.49 1.33
N GLU A 14 -31.32 -86.59 0.15
CA GLU A 14 -32.64 -86.06 -0.19
C GLU A 14 -33.66 -86.32 0.93
N THR A 15 -34.24 -85.24 1.47
CA THR A 15 -35.55 -85.29 2.13
C THR A 15 -36.51 -84.41 1.35
N ASP A 16 -37.43 -85.11 0.68
CA ASP A 16 -38.59 -84.60 -0.04
C ASP A 16 -39.68 -84.11 0.96
N GLU A 17 -40.72 -83.45 0.46
CA GLU A 17 -41.90 -82.92 1.19
C GLU A 17 -41.63 -81.76 2.19
N VAL A 18 -41.73 -80.50 1.75
CA VAL A 18 -42.83 -79.53 2.06
C VAL A 18 -42.68 -78.30 1.13
N GLU A 19 -43.16 -78.39 -0.11
CA GLU A 19 -43.51 -77.18 -0.89
C GLU A 19 -44.95 -76.77 -0.52
N VAL A 20 -45.19 -75.49 -0.16
CA VAL A 20 -46.44 -74.70 -0.34
C VAL A 20 -46.51 -73.42 0.54
N GLU A 21 -45.66 -73.22 1.56
CA GLU A 21 -45.65 -71.99 2.40
C GLU A 21 -44.29 -71.26 2.49
N GLU A 22 -43.36 -71.46 1.54
CA GLU A 22 -42.04 -70.77 1.55
C GLU A 22 -41.92 -69.53 0.64
N GLU A 23 -42.80 -69.32 -0.34
CA GLU A 23 -42.72 -68.12 -1.22
C GLU A 23 -43.06 -66.82 -0.46
N ASP A 24 -44.14 -66.76 0.34
CA ASP A 24 -44.49 -65.58 1.14
C ASP A 24 -43.37 -65.20 2.15
N VAL A 25 -42.66 -66.19 2.72
CA VAL A 25 -41.59 -65.96 3.70
C VAL A 25 -40.31 -65.43 3.03
N GLN A 26 -40.04 -65.78 1.77
CA GLN A 26 -38.95 -65.17 1.01
C GLN A 26 -39.23 -63.72 0.61
N GLU A 27 -40.49 -63.37 0.35
CA GLU A 27 -40.87 -61.99 -0.02
C GLU A 27 -40.77 -61.05 1.21
N GLU A 28 -41.30 -61.43 2.39
CA GLU A 28 -41.11 -60.63 3.63
C GLU A 28 -39.64 -60.49 4.04
N HIS A 29 -38.80 -61.51 3.79
CA HIS A 29 -37.37 -61.45 4.12
C HIS A 29 -36.57 -60.62 3.11
N ALA A 30 -37.06 -60.43 1.88
CA ALA A 30 -36.48 -59.53 0.89
C ALA A 30 -36.81 -58.06 1.22
N GLU A 31 -38.08 -57.74 1.53
CA GLU A 31 -38.48 -56.38 1.93
C GLU A 31 -37.72 -55.90 3.19
N GLN A 32 -37.56 -56.76 4.22
CA GLN A 32 -36.75 -56.42 5.40
C GLN A 32 -35.25 -56.23 5.10
N GLN A 33 -34.74 -56.80 4.01
CA GLN A 33 -33.34 -56.64 3.62
C GLN A 33 -33.13 -55.36 2.81
N GLU A 34 -34.11 -54.95 2.00
CA GLU A 34 -34.11 -53.68 1.27
C GLU A 34 -34.29 -52.48 2.22
N GLU A 35 -35.17 -52.57 3.24
CA GLU A 35 -35.28 -51.55 4.30
C GLU A 35 -33.96 -51.39 5.10
N GLN A 36 -33.22 -52.48 5.37
CA GLN A 36 -31.90 -52.40 6.03
C GLN A 36 -30.80 -51.81 5.15
N GLU A 37 -30.86 -51.97 3.83
CA GLU A 37 -29.90 -51.32 2.92
C GLU A 37 -30.19 -49.82 2.73
N GLU A 38 -31.43 -49.34 2.90
CA GLU A 38 -31.75 -47.90 2.86
C GLU A 38 -31.45 -47.14 4.17
N GLU A 39 -31.56 -47.75 5.36
CA GLU A 39 -31.17 -47.06 6.63
C GLU A 39 -29.65 -46.83 6.77
N ALA A 40 -28.83 -47.75 6.24
CA ALA A 40 -27.37 -47.70 6.36
C ALA A 40 -26.70 -46.40 5.82
N PRO A 41 -27.03 -45.89 4.62
CA PRO A 41 -26.44 -44.64 4.11
C PRO A 41 -26.90 -43.38 4.85
N GLU A 42 -28.12 -43.34 5.42
CA GLU A 42 -28.60 -42.16 6.14
C GLU A 42 -27.86 -41.98 7.47
N ALA A 43 -27.65 -43.07 8.22
CA ALA A 43 -26.85 -43.06 9.45
C ALA A 43 -25.39 -42.64 9.21
N GLN A 44 -24.78 -43.07 8.10
CA GLN A 44 -23.41 -42.64 7.73
C GLN A 44 -23.38 -41.15 7.36
N ALA A 45 -24.37 -40.65 6.62
CA ALA A 45 -24.45 -39.25 6.25
C ALA A 45 -24.66 -38.31 7.46
N GLU A 46 -25.47 -38.73 8.45
CA GLU A 46 -25.63 -37.98 9.70
C GLU A 46 -24.32 -37.95 10.51
N GLN A 47 -23.58 -39.06 10.57
CA GLN A 47 -22.27 -39.11 11.23
C GLN A 47 -21.23 -38.20 10.54
N GLU A 48 -21.13 -38.23 9.21
CA GLU A 48 -20.22 -37.35 8.45
C GLU A 48 -20.60 -35.86 8.62
N ALA A 49 -21.89 -35.54 8.73
CA ALA A 49 -22.36 -34.18 9.00
C ALA A 49 -21.99 -33.69 10.42
N GLN A 50 -22.08 -34.56 11.43
CA GLN A 50 -21.66 -34.24 12.80
C GLN A 50 -20.14 -34.02 12.88
N GLU A 51 -19.33 -34.88 12.25
CA GLU A 51 -17.86 -34.72 12.22
C GLU A 51 -17.45 -33.43 11.47
N ALA A 52 -18.12 -33.09 10.37
CA ALA A 52 -17.88 -31.84 9.66
C ALA A 52 -18.21 -30.60 10.50
N GLN A 53 -19.29 -30.64 11.30
CA GLN A 53 -19.66 -29.55 12.21
C GLN A 53 -18.64 -29.39 13.35
N GLU A 54 -18.16 -30.49 13.94
CA GLU A 54 -17.13 -30.46 14.99
C GLU A 54 -15.79 -29.90 14.46
N GLN A 55 -15.43 -30.23 13.21
CA GLN A 55 -14.26 -29.65 12.54
C GLN A 55 -14.40 -28.15 12.25
N GLU A 56 -15.60 -27.64 11.93
CA GLU A 56 -15.84 -26.21 11.72
C GLU A 56 -15.80 -25.42 13.05
N GLU A 57 -16.35 -25.99 14.13
CA GLU A 57 -16.29 -25.40 15.48
C GLU A 57 -14.85 -25.32 16.00
N ALA A 58 -14.05 -26.38 15.81
CA ALA A 58 -12.63 -26.39 16.17
C ALA A 58 -11.81 -25.33 15.41
N GLN A 59 -12.04 -25.15 14.10
CA GLN A 59 -11.37 -24.11 13.30
C GLN A 59 -11.77 -22.68 13.73
N HIS A 60 -12.99 -22.50 14.24
CA HIS A 60 -13.43 -21.22 14.78
C HIS A 60 -12.80 -20.93 16.15
N GLU A 61 -12.68 -21.93 17.03
CA GLU A 61 -12.00 -21.79 18.33
C GLU A 61 -10.50 -21.47 18.16
N GLU A 62 -9.82 -22.11 17.20
CA GLU A 62 -8.42 -21.82 16.87
C GLU A 62 -8.25 -20.35 16.40
N GLN A 63 -9.05 -19.89 15.44
CA GLN A 63 -9.03 -18.48 14.98
C GLN A 63 -9.39 -17.47 16.08
N GLN A 64 -10.27 -17.84 17.03
CA GLN A 64 -10.61 -16.98 18.17
C GLN A 64 -9.49 -16.94 19.21
N THR A 65 -8.65 -17.97 19.27
CA THR A 65 -7.49 -18.05 20.15
C THR A 65 -6.32 -17.23 19.58
N GLU A 66 -5.99 -17.39 18.29
CA GLU A 66 -4.98 -16.55 17.61
C GLU A 66 -5.28 -15.04 17.77
N GLN A 67 -6.54 -14.63 17.55
CA GLN A 67 -6.97 -13.23 17.73
C GLN A 67 -6.85 -12.72 19.18
N GLN A 68 -6.88 -13.59 20.20
CA GLN A 68 -6.67 -13.21 21.60
C GLN A 68 -5.19 -13.17 21.98
N GLU A 69 -4.35 -13.96 21.32
CA GLU A 69 -2.89 -13.93 21.49
C GLU A 69 -2.30 -12.67 20.84
N GLU A 70 -2.71 -12.32 19.61
CA GLU A 70 -2.30 -11.08 18.91
C GLU A 70 -2.69 -9.81 19.71
N GLN A 71 -3.87 -9.79 20.33
CA GLN A 71 -4.30 -8.69 21.23
C GLN A 71 -3.48 -8.60 22.53
N GLN A 72 -2.99 -9.73 23.06
CA GLN A 72 -2.13 -9.74 24.25
C GLN A 72 -0.70 -9.30 23.90
N GLU A 73 -0.17 -9.69 22.74
CA GLU A 73 1.15 -9.25 22.27
C GLU A 73 1.17 -7.72 22.01
N GLU A 74 0.12 -7.13 21.44
CA GLU A 74 -0.02 -5.67 21.32
C GLU A 74 -0.08 -4.96 22.70
N GLU A 75 -0.79 -5.50 23.70
CA GLU A 75 -0.81 -4.94 25.06
C GLU A 75 0.53 -5.08 25.81
N GLU A 76 1.33 -6.12 25.52
CA GLU A 76 2.67 -6.31 26.09
C GLU A 76 3.69 -5.36 25.45
N GLU A 77 3.67 -5.17 24.12
CA GLU A 77 4.53 -4.19 23.43
C GLU A 77 4.24 -2.74 23.88
N GLU A 78 2.97 -2.36 24.06
CA GLU A 78 2.63 -1.03 24.58
C GLU A 78 3.12 -0.83 26.04
N GLN A 79 3.10 -1.89 26.86
CA GLN A 79 3.64 -1.83 28.23
C GLN A 79 5.16 -1.70 28.25
N GLU A 80 5.91 -2.53 27.50
CA GLU A 80 7.39 -2.47 27.45
C GLU A 80 7.85 -1.07 26.98
N ALA A 81 7.18 -0.51 25.96
CA ALA A 81 7.47 0.83 25.45
C ALA A 81 7.36 1.95 26.51
N THR A 82 6.58 1.77 27.58
CA THR A 82 6.46 2.75 28.67
C THR A 82 7.47 2.58 29.80
N GLU A 83 8.04 1.39 30.00
CA GLU A 83 8.93 1.12 31.15
C GLU A 83 10.38 1.61 30.89
N VAL A 84 10.84 1.58 29.63
CA VAL A 84 12.20 1.99 29.22
C VAL A 84 12.49 3.49 29.45
N ALA A 85 11.49 4.31 29.80
CA ALA A 85 11.62 5.75 30.03
C ALA A 85 12.09 6.17 31.45
N LYS A 86 12.45 5.24 32.34
CA LYS A 86 12.64 5.53 33.79
C LYS A 86 14.06 5.42 34.38
N ASP A 87 15.09 5.06 33.59
CA ASP A 87 16.45 4.89 34.14
C ASP A 87 17.53 5.50 33.24
N ASP A 88 17.92 6.77 33.50
CA ASP A 88 19.32 7.22 33.68
C ASP A 88 19.40 8.72 34.07
N SER A 89 20.20 9.04 35.09
CA SER A 89 20.75 10.36 35.47
C SER A 89 19.82 11.54 35.90
N PRO A 90 20.13 12.20 37.05
CA PRO A 90 19.48 13.44 37.48
C PRO A 90 20.05 14.66 36.74
N ALA A 91 19.65 14.85 35.48
CA ALA A 91 19.68 16.17 34.85
C ALA A 91 18.50 17.01 35.36
N GLU A 92 18.63 18.34 35.41
CA GLU A 92 17.57 19.23 35.92
C GLU A 92 16.21 18.92 35.27
N GLU A 93 15.26 18.51 36.11
CA GLU A 93 13.89 18.20 35.75
C GLU A 93 13.20 19.49 35.28
N VAL A 94 13.33 19.78 33.99
CA VAL A 94 12.49 20.77 33.31
C VAL A 94 11.08 20.17 33.29
N GLU A 95 10.33 20.46 34.35
CA GLU A 95 8.91 20.15 34.52
C GLU A 95 8.19 20.44 33.21
N VAL A 96 7.92 19.41 32.41
CA VAL A 96 7.18 19.57 31.15
C VAL A 96 5.74 19.83 31.59
N PRO A 97 5.22 21.06 31.45
CA PRO A 97 3.92 21.37 31.99
C PRO A 97 2.87 20.46 31.35
N PRO A 98 1.88 19.98 32.12
CA PRO A 98 0.86 19.07 31.60
C PRO A 98 0.23 19.67 30.34
N PRO A 99 -0.05 18.87 29.30
CA PRO A 99 -0.48 19.36 28.01
C PRO A 99 -1.76 20.18 28.14
N VAL A 100 -1.61 21.50 28.04
CA VAL A 100 -2.71 22.46 28.18
C VAL A 100 -3.76 22.16 27.11
N PRO A 101 -5.05 21.99 27.47
CA PRO A 101 -6.08 21.62 26.50
C PRO A 101 -6.14 22.62 25.35
N LEU A 102 -6.27 22.11 24.13
CA LEU A 102 -6.35 22.92 22.90
C LEU A 102 -7.53 23.90 22.97
N ALA A 103 -8.58 23.54 23.72
CA ALA A 103 -9.71 24.40 24.08
C ALA A 103 -9.32 25.76 24.68
N GLU A 104 -8.28 25.86 25.52
CA GLU A 104 -7.81 27.15 26.07
C GLU A 104 -6.90 27.92 25.10
N ILE A 105 -6.24 27.20 24.18
CA ILE A 105 -5.22 27.76 23.29
C ILE A 105 -5.85 28.32 22.00
N LEU A 106 -7.00 27.81 21.56
CA LEU A 106 -7.67 28.21 20.32
C LEU A 106 -8.57 29.44 20.50
N ARG A 107 -8.36 30.46 19.66
CA ARG A 107 -9.17 31.69 19.62
C ARG A 107 -9.94 31.81 18.32
N ASP A 108 -11.13 32.41 18.36
CA ASP A 108 -11.97 32.62 17.18
C ASP A 108 -11.17 33.29 16.03
N GLY A 109 -11.08 32.59 14.90
CA GLY A 109 -10.29 32.99 13.73
C GLY A 109 -8.95 32.27 13.57
N ASP A 110 -8.48 31.53 14.58
CA ASP A 110 -7.26 30.70 14.50
C ASP A 110 -7.37 29.66 13.38
N SER A 111 -6.26 29.42 12.69
CA SER A 111 -6.19 28.44 11.61
C SER A 111 -5.96 27.04 12.18
N VAL A 112 -6.85 26.11 11.82
CA VAL A 112 -6.81 24.72 12.27
C VAL A 112 -6.84 23.77 11.08
N ARG A 113 -6.16 22.63 11.20
CA ARG A 113 -6.24 21.51 10.26
C ARG A 113 -7.13 20.43 10.85
N LEU A 114 -7.99 19.84 10.02
CA LEU A 114 -8.77 18.66 10.37
C LEU A 114 -7.92 17.39 10.21
N LYS A 115 -7.96 16.48 11.18
CA LYS A 115 -7.31 15.16 11.15
C LYS A 115 -8.18 14.07 11.77
N GLY A 116 -7.89 12.79 11.44
CA GLY A 116 -8.53 11.63 12.09
C GLY A 116 -10.05 11.51 11.95
N LEU A 117 -10.70 12.25 11.03
CA LEU A 117 -12.13 12.11 10.78
C LEU A 117 -12.38 10.78 10.07
N GLN A 118 -13.01 9.83 10.79
CA GLN A 118 -13.42 8.53 10.25
C GLN A 118 -14.66 8.64 9.34
N SER A 119 -15.60 9.55 9.66
CA SER A 119 -16.86 9.71 8.92
C SER A 119 -16.73 10.43 7.57
N ASP A 120 -15.73 11.29 7.39
CA ASP A 120 -15.40 11.91 6.11
C ASP A 120 -13.88 12.12 6.00
N THR A 121 -13.19 11.10 5.49
CA THR A 121 -11.75 11.14 5.27
C THR A 121 -11.33 12.19 4.24
N SER A 122 -12.24 12.67 3.37
CA SER A 122 -11.99 13.74 2.39
C SER A 122 -11.80 15.13 3.01
N MET A 123 -12.08 15.24 4.32
CA MET A 123 -11.93 16.45 5.11
C MET A 123 -10.59 16.50 5.86
N ASN A 124 -9.93 15.36 6.06
CA ASN A 124 -8.60 15.31 6.66
C ASN A 124 -7.59 16.09 5.81
N GLY A 125 -6.68 16.81 6.47
CA GLY A 125 -5.72 17.71 5.83
C GLY A 125 -6.27 19.09 5.43
N ARG A 126 -7.59 19.30 5.43
CA ARG A 126 -8.17 20.63 5.12
C ARG A 126 -7.90 21.64 6.21
N LEU A 127 -7.61 22.87 5.79
CA LEU A 127 -7.49 24.03 6.66
C LEU A 127 -8.83 24.74 6.79
N GLY A 128 -9.20 25.08 8.03
CA GLY A 128 -10.36 25.89 8.37
C GLY A 128 -9.99 26.96 9.39
N LYS A 129 -11.00 27.73 9.80
CA LYS A 129 -10.90 28.67 10.92
C LYS A 129 -11.75 28.19 12.07
N PHE A 130 -11.17 28.07 13.25
CA PHE A 130 -11.93 27.85 14.48
C PHE A 130 -12.87 29.04 14.70
N ARG A 131 -14.12 28.77 15.10
CA ARG A 131 -15.18 29.81 15.18
C ARG A 131 -15.84 29.92 16.55
N ARG A 132 -15.96 28.82 17.30
CA ARG A 132 -16.39 28.76 18.70
C ARG A 132 -16.29 27.31 19.21
N LEU A 133 -16.10 27.13 20.52
CA LEU A 133 -16.40 25.89 21.23
C LEU A 133 -17.90 25.82 21.55
N GLU A 134 -18.54 24.70 21.22
CA GLU A 134 -19.91 24.39 21.61
C GLU A 134 -19.92 23.89 23.06
N ASN A 135 -20.99 24.18 23.81
CA ASN A 135 -21.00 23.96 25.25
C ASN A 135 -20.89 22.46 25.59
N GLU A 136 -20.46 22.15 26.81
CA GLU A 136 -20.30 20.77 27.29
C GLU A 136 -21.62 19.96 27.21
N GLN A 137 -22.76 20.62 27.40
CA GLN A 137 -24.11 20.04 27.22
C GLN A 137 -24.40 19.57 25.78
N ASP A 138 -23.73 20.15 24.77
CA ASP A 138 -23.81 19.77 23.35
C ASP A 138 -22.69 18.79 22.96
N GLY A 139 -21.92 18.30 23.93
CA GLY A 139 -20.85 17.32 23.75
C GLY A 139 -19.49 17.91 23.34
N GLY A 140 -19.20 19.16 23.72
CA GLY A 140 -17.85 19.75 23.68
C GLY A 140 -17.22 19.83 22.29
N ARG A 141 -18.03 20.03 21.25
CA ARG A 141 -17.55 20.03 19.86
C ARG A 141 -17.09 21.41 19.40
N PHE A 142 -16.07 21.42 18.56
CA PHE A 142 -15.48 22.63 17.99
C PHE A 142 -16.17 22.94 16.66
N LEU A 143 -16.61 24.20 16.48
CA LEU A 143 -17.16 24.68 15.22
C LEU A 143 -16.04 25.27 14.36
N VAL A 144 -15.80 24.67 13.19
CA VAL A 144 -14.76 25.09 12.23
C VAL A 144 -15.39 25.51 10.91
N ASP A 145 -15.09 26.74 10.48
CA ASP A 145 -15.49 27.29 9.18
C ASP A 145 -14.47 26.89 8.10
N LEU A 146 -14.93 26.14 7.10
CA LEU A 146 -14.14 25.70 5.94
C LEU A 146 -14.42 26.55 4.69
N GLY A 147 -15.06 27.70 4.85
CA GLY A 147 -15.43 28.62 3.77
C GLY A 147 -16.49 28.02 2.85
N THR A 148 -16.08 27.50 1.70
CA THR A 148 -17.02 27.00 0.67
C THR A 148 -17.78 25.74 1.07
N ARG A 149 -17.29 24.97 2.06
CA ARG A 149 -18.00 23.81 2.64
C ARG A 149 -18.83 24.14 3.89
N GLY A 150 -18.89 25.42 4.30
CA GLY A 150 -19.62 25.83 5.50
C GLY A 150 -18.93 25.45 6.81
N ILE A 151 -19.72 25.34 7.88
CA ILE A 151 -19.25 25.10 9.25
C ILE A 151 -19.41 23.61 9.59
N VAL A 152 -18.38 23.02 10.17
CA VAL A 152 -18.34 21.61 10.59
C VAL A 152 -18.13 21.50 12.10
N ARG A 153 -18.83 20.57 12.75
CA ARG A 153 -18.64 20.18 14.16
C ARG A 153 -17.64 19.04 14.26
N VAL A 154 -16.54 19.21 15.00
CA VAL A 154 -15.49 18.19 15.18
C VAL A 154 -15.05 18.08 16.64
N ARG A 155 -14.45 16.95 17.05
CA ARG A 155 -13.85 16.81 18.40
C ARG A 155 -12.46 17.44 18.44
N GLU A 156 -11.95 17.71 19.64
CA GLU A 156 -10.61 18.26 19.87
C GLU A 156 -9.50 17.39 19.27
N ALA A 157 -9.57 16.06 19.45
CA ALA A 157 -8.64 15.10 18.86
C ALA A 157 -8.59 15.16 17.31
N ASN A 158 -9.65 15.66 16.67
CA ASN A 158 -9.71 15.85 15.22
C ASN A 158 -9.13 17.19 14.75
N LEU A 159 -8.53 17.98 15.65
CA LEU A 159 -7.95 19.28 15.36
C LEU A 159 -6.43 19.30 15.57
N GLU A 160 -5.77 20.06 14.72
CA GLU A 160 -4.37 20.42 14.85
C GLU A 160 -4.28 21.95 14.67
N LYS A 161 -3.70 22.66 15.65
CA LYS A 161 -3.48 24.11 15.53
C LYS A 161 -2.35 24.35 14.53
N VAL A 162 -2.66 25.04 13.43
CA VAL A 162 -1.67 25.37 12.40
C VAL A 162 -1.23 26.81 12.59
N GLU A 163 0.03 27.00 13.02
CA GLU A 163 0.59 28.35 13.05
C GLU A 163 0.54 28.98 11.66
N PRO A 164 0.07 30.24 11.53
CA PRO A 164 0.04 30.93 10.25
C PRO A 164 1.47 31.19 9.80
N THR A 165 1.97 30.34 8.88
CA THR A 165 3.33 30.46 8.35
C THR A 165 3.59 31.90 7.87
N ARG A 166 4.60 32.56 8.47
CA ARG A 166 4.92 34.00 8.30
C ARG A 166 5.06 34.47 6.85
N ARG A 167 5.24 33.53 5.91
CA ARG A 167 5.30 33.78 4.46
C ARG A 167 3.96 34.22 3.87
N SER A 168 2.82 33.81 4.45
CA SER A 168 1.48 34.13 3.96
C SER A 168 1.08 35.59 4.20
N GLU A 169 1.34 36.15 5.39
CA GLU A 169 1.04 37.55 5.72
C GLU A 169 1.74 38.55 4.80
N ARG A 170 3.03 38.30 4.47
CA ARG A 170 3.80 39.18 3.58
C ARG A 170 3.16 39.30 2.18
N LEU A 171 2.58 38.22 1.67
CA LEU A 171 1.88 38.24 0.38
C LEU A 171 0.50 38.91 0.47
N ALA A 172 -0.21 38.74 1.59
CA ALA A 172 -1.50 39.41 1.82
C ALA A 172 -1.35 40.93 1.93
N LYS A 173 -0.31 41.44 2.60
CA LYS A 173 -0.05 42.89 2.73
C LYS A 173 0.30 43.57 1.39
N VAL A 174 0.96 42.88 0.46
CA VAL A 174 1.30 43.45 -0.87
C VAL A 174 0.06 43.71 -1.73
N LYS A 175 -1.01 42.90 -1.62
CA LYS A 175 -2.26 43.10 -2.39
C LYS A 175 -3.18 44.20 -1.87
N ARG A 176 -2.82 44.90 -0.79
CA ARG A 176 -3.61 45.99 -0.18
C ARG A 176 -2.96 47.38 -0.25
N ALA A 177 -1.93 47.56 -1.06
CA ALA A 177 -1.51 48.90 -1.46
C ALA A 177 -2.60 49.51 -2.37
N PRO A 178 -3.24 50.65 -2.01
CA PRO A 178 -4.22 51.29 -2.87
C PRO A 178 -3.52 51.76 -4.15
N ALA A 179 -4.01 51.29 -5.30
CA ALA A 179 -3.50 51.69 -6.60
C ALA A 179 -3.64 53.21 -6.76
N LYS A 180 -2.50 53.93 -6.76
CA LYS A 180 -2.49 55.36 -7.06
C LYS A 180 -3.13 55.57 -8.45
N PRO A 181 -4.12 56.46 -8.60
CA PRO A 181 -4.80 56.65 -9.87
C PRO A 181 -3.81 57.15 -10.93
N ALA A 182 -3.50 56.30 -11.90
CA ALA A 182 -2.63 56.65 -13.01
C ALA A 182 -3.31 57.73 -13.86
N LYS A 183 -2.67 58.91 -13.97
CA LYS A 183 -3.17 60.00 -14.80
C LYS A 183 -3.15 59.57 -16.27
N ARG A 184 -4.36 59.40 -16.82
CA ARG A 184 -4.66 59.10 -18.22
C ARG A 184 -4.09 60.19 -19.13
N SER A 185 -2.96 59.93 -19.78
CA SER A 185 -2.44 60.78 -20.85
C SER A 185 -2.98 60.30 -22.20
N GLU A 186 -3.70 61.18 -22.86
CA GLU A 186 -4.37 60.94 -24.13
C GLU A 186 -3.39 61.23 -25.28
N LYS A 187 -3.07 60.20 -26.10
CA LYS A 187 -2.34 60.39 -27.37
C LYS A 187 -2.55 59.22 -28.34
N THR A 188 -3.42 59.43 -29.32
CA THR A 188 -3.40 58.74 -30.62
C THR A 188 -2.12 59.12 -31.39
N PRO A 189 -1.56 58.24 -32.26
CA PRO A 189 -2.01 58.28 -33.66
C PRO A 189 -1.90 56.97 -34.49
N LYS A 190 -2.76 56.91 -35.53
CA LYS A 190 -2.59 56.38 -36.92
C LYS A 190 -1.82 55.07 -37.22
N LYS A 191 -2.51 54.20 -37.99
CA LYS A 191 -1.95 53.13 -38.85
C LYS A 191 -1.04 53.73 -39.97
N PRO A 192 -0.21 52.90 -40.65
CA PRO A 192 -0.69 52.38 -41.95
C PRO A 192 -0.26 50.95 -42.34
N ASP A 193 -1.00 50.42 -43.33
CA ASP A 193 -0.66 49.46 -44.40
C ASP A 193 0.31 48.24 -44.25
N ARG A 194 -0.31 47.05 -44.42
CA ARG A 194 -0.13 46.16 -45.60
C ARG A 194 1.30 45.80 -46.06
N VAL A 195 1.67 44.53 -45.86
CA VAL A 195 2.37 43.73 -46.89
C VAL A 195 1.81 42.30 -46.94
N LYS A 196 1.61 41.77 -48.16
CA LYS A 196 1.24 40.37 -48.44
C LYS A 196 2.48 39.57 -48.89
N ALA A 197 2.72 38.41 -48.29
CA ALA A 197 3.45 37.27 -48.86
C ALA A 197 3.00 36.03 -48.05
N LYS A 198 2.42 34.94 -48.57
CA LYS A 198 2.51 34.24 -49.86
C LYS A 198 3.84 33.50 -50.10
N ALA A 199 4.03 32.37 -49.42
CA ALA A 199 4.77 31.20 -49.95
C ALA A 199 4.48 29.93 -49.11
N ALA A 200 3.82 28.94 -49.72
CA ALA A 200 4.11 27.53 -49.44
C ALA A 200 5.17 27.09 -50.46
N PRO A 201 6.02 26.07 -50.18
CA PRO A 201 5.65 24.74 -50.70
C PRO A 201 6.23 23.49 -49.97
N LYS A 202 5.66 22.31 -50.30
CA LYS A 202 6.29 20.98 -50.42
C LYS A 202 6.92 20.28 -49.19
N ALA A 203 6.22 19.23 -48.72
CA ALA A 203 6.81 17.90 -48.49
C ALA A 203 7.02 17.17 -49.86
N PRO A 204 7.53 15.91 -49.99
CA PRO A 204 8.00 14.90 -49.01
C PRO A 204 9.53 14.58 -49.29
N PRO A 205 10.15 13.37 -49.12
CA PRO A 205 9.68 12.07 -48.57
C PRO A 205 10.64 11.23 -47.68
N ARG A 206 9.99 10.34 -46.90
CA ARG A 206 10.30 8.90 -46.66
C ARG A 206 11.76 8.41 -46.83
N ALA A 207 12.41 8.08 -45.71
CA ALA A 207 13.59 7.20 -45.67
C ALA A 207 13.30 5.93 -44.85
N THR A 208 13.46 4.76 -45.47
CA THR A 208 13.35 3.44 -44.83
C THR A 208 14.69 3.00 -44.25
N PRO A 209 14.75 2.34 -43.07
CA PRO A 209 15.99 1.78 -42.55
C PRO A 209 16.48 0.64 -43.46
N LYS A 210 17.74 0.69 -43.87
CA LYS A 210 18.38 -0.32 -44.72
C LYS A 210 19.04 -1.39 -43.85
N VAL A 211 18.62 -2.63 -44.01
CA VAL A 211 19.30 -3.79 -43.43
C VAL A 211 20.70 -3.91 -44.05
N THR A 212 21.73 -4.00 -43.21
CA THR A 212 23.04 -4.57 -43.59
C THR A 212 23.46 -5.58 -42.55
N ALA A 213 23.58 -6.83 -42.99
CA ALA A 213 23.92 -7.96 -42.15
C ALA A 213 25.45 -8.09 -41.92
N VAL A 214 25.80 -8.81 -40.85
CA VAL A 214 27.06 -9.53 -40.63
C VAL A 214 28.37 -8.75 -40.80
N LYS A 215 29.04 -8.51 -39.67
CA LYS A 215 30.50 -8.73 -39.61
C LYS A 215 30.90 -9.57 -38.40
N LYS A 216 31.21 -10.83 -38.68
CA LYS A 216 31.79 -11.83 -37.77
C LYS A 216 33.16 -11.32 -37.34
N GLY A 217 33.33 -10.99 -36.06
CA GLY A 217 34.56 -10.41 -35.49
C GLY A 217 34.88 -11.04 -34.15
N SER A 218 35.55 -12.20 -34.18
CA SER A 218 35.97 -12.93 -32.99
C SER A 218 37.13 -12.22 -32.27
N ASN A 219 36.87 -11.63 -31.11
CA ASN A 219 37.92 -11.25 -30.17
C ASN A 219 37.79 -12.08 -28.88
N LYS A 220 38.45 -13.24 -28.91
CA LYS A 220 38.73 -14.08 -27.76
C LYS A 220 39.88 -13.45 -26.96
N ALA A 221 39.54 -12.68 -25.94
CA ALA A 221 40.50 -12.20 -24.95
C ALA A 221 40.01 -12.59 -23.55
N ALA A 222 40.50 -13.72 -23.05
CA ALA A 222 40.21 -14.15 -21.69
C ALA A 222 40.85 -13.15 -20.70
N ARG A 223 40.06 -12.62 -19.77
CA ARG A 223 40.62 -11.98 -18.58
C ARG A 223 39.75 -12.23 -17.37
N ALA A 224 40.28 -13.10 -16.51
CA ALA A 224 40.01 -13.27 -15.09
C ALA A 224 38.56 -13.07 -14.62
N ALA A 225 37.91 -14.18 -14.27
CA ALA A 225 36.84 -14.16 -13.29
C ALA A 225 37.33 -13.43 -12.02
N LYS A 226 36.76 -12.25 -11.78
CA LYS A 226 36.54 -11.75 -10.43
C LYS A 226 35.05 -11.76 -10.24
N GLU A 227 34.55 -12.90 -9.75
CA GLU A 227 33.27 -12.95 -9.07
C GLU A 227 33.36 -12.02 -7.87
N LYS A 228 32.99 -10.76 -8.08
CA LYS A 228 32.43 -9.94 -7.01
C LYS A 228 30.97 -10.33 -6.92
N THR A 229 30.71 -11.38 -6.16
CA THR A 229 29.44 -11.60 -5.51
C THR A 229 29.16 -10.41 -4.58
N SER A 230 28.62 -9.32 -5.15
CA SER A 230 27.86 -8.32 -4.40
C SER A 230 26.48 -8.89 -4.08
N GLY A 231 26.46 -10.07 -3.48
CA GLY A 231 25.25 -10.66 -2.95
C GLY A 231 24.93 -10.00 -1.62
N ALA A 232 23.71 -9.48 -1.49
CA ALA A 232 22.90 -9.34 -0.26
C ALA A 232 23.64 -9.02 1.06
N ALA A 233 24.76 -8.30 1.01
CA ALA A 233 25.49 -7.86 2.16
C ALA A 233 24.82 -6.59 2.64
N ALA A 234 24.09 -6.73 3.76
CA ALA A 234 23.66 -5.69 4.68
C ALA A 234 23.28 -4.33 4.07
N ALA A 235 22.07 -3.89 4.39
CA ALA A 235 21.96 -2.53 4.90
C ALA A 235 22.89 -2.44 6.13
N GLU A 236 24.18 -2.14 5.92
CA GLU A 236 25.02 -1.55 6.95
C GLU A 236 24.26 -0.29 7.35
N LYS A 237 23.57 -0.39 8.49
CA LYS A 237 22.79 0.70 9.09
C LYS A 237 23.75 1.87 9.21
N THR A 238 23.67 2.78 8.23
CA THR A 238 24.41 4.04 8.24
C THR A 238 23.70 4.86 9.31
N SER A 239 24.21 4.71 10.53
CA SER A 239 23.44 4.84 11.76
C SER A 239 23.01 6.29 11.97
N GLY A 240 21.72 6.54 11.76
CA GLY A 240 21.07 7.81 12.06
C GLY A 240 20.16 8.39 10.98
N GLN A 241 20.24 7.95 9.71
CA GLN A 241 19.44 8.55 8.64
C GLN A 241 18.17 7.72 8.31
N LEU A 242 17.14 7.90 9.14
CA LEU A 242 15.80 7.33 8.97
C LEU A 242 15.10 7.90 7.72
N PHE A 243 14.38 7.06 6.97
CA PHE A 243 13.56 7.50 5.85
C PHE A 243 12.27 8.21 6.32
N VAL A 244 12.33 9.52 6.53
CA VAL A 244 11.15 10.33 6.87
C VAL A 244 10.41 10.74 5.60
N VAL A 245 9.35 10.02 5.23
CA VAL A 245 8.56 10.22 4.00
C VAL A 245 8.14 11.68 3.77
N GLY A 246 7.83 12.43 4.84
CA GLY A 246 7.43 13.84 4.78
C GLY A 246 8.48 14.81 4.21
N ASP A 247 9.76 14.44 4.25
CA ASP A 247 10.88 15.23 3.68
C ASP A 247 11.06 15.00 2.16
N TYR A 248 10.21 14.18 1.54
CA TYR A 248 10.29 13.78 0.14
C TYR A 248 8.99 14.01 -0.63
N ARG A 249 9.10 14.07 -1.96
CA ARG A 249 7.98 14.02 -2.90
C ARG A 249 8.03 12.72 -3.71
N ILE A 250 6.87 12.11 -3.95
CA ILE A 250 6.76 10.98 -4.90
C ILE A 250 7.02 11.50 -6.32
N ARG A 251 7.88 10.81 -7.06
CA ARG A 251 8.27 11.12 -8.44
C ARG A 251 8.02 9.96 -9.41
N SER A 252 7.50 8.84 -8.93
CA SER A 252 7.11 7.68 -9.74
C SER A 252 5.60 7.59 -9.96
N ASP A 253 5.22 6.92 -11.05
CA ASP A 253 3.89 6.37 -11.26
C ASP A 253 3.70 5.15 -10.33
N PRO A 254 2.52 4.93 -9.69
CA PRO A 254 2.29 3.78 -8.79
C PRO A 254 2.46 2.41 -9.45
N SER A 255 2.47 2.35 -10.78
CA SER A 255 2.72 1.12 -11.54
C SER A 255 4.19 0.94 -11.95
N LEU A 256 5.14 1.67 -11.34
CA LEU A 256 6.56 1.52 -11.64
C LEU A 256 7.14 0.24 -10.99
N GLU A 257 7.94 -0.49 -11.77
CA GLU A 257 8.76 -1.59 -11.29
C GLU A 257 10.24 -1.34 -11.61
N VAL A 258 11.12 -1.66 -10.66
CA VAL A 258 12.58 -1.74 -10.86
C VAL A 258 13.01 -3.20 -10.92
N GLN A 259 14.14 -3.47 -11.57
CA GLN A 259 14.77 -4.78 -11.55
C GLN A 259 15.82 -4.83 -10.43
N ASP A 260 15.69 -5.80 -9.52
CA ASP A 260 16.64 -6.00 -8.42
C ASP A 260 17.91 -6.75 -8.85
N SER A 261 18.85 -6.90 -7.92
CA SER A 261 20.10 -7.66 -8.10
C SER A 261 19.87 -9.15 -8.41
N SER A 262 18.71 -9.70 -8.03
CA SER A 262 18.27 -11.07 -8.38
C SER A 262 17.58 -11.15 -9.75
N SER A 263 17.62 -10.06 -10.54
CA SER A 263 16.93 -9.92 -11.83
C SER A 263 15.41 -10.02 -11.77
N LYS A 264 14.79 -9.97 -10.58
CA LYS A 264 13.34 -9.95 -10.40
C LYS A 264 12.81 -8.53 -10.52
N TRP A 265 11.59 -8.38 -10.99
CA TRP A 265 10.92 -7.09 -11.08
C TRP A 265 10.09 -6.85 -9.82
N ARG A 266 10.38 -5.77 -9.11
CA ARG A 266 9.72 -5.41 -7.85
C ARG A 266 8.94 -4.10 -8.02
N PRO A 267 7.68 -4.00 -7.53
CA PRO A 267 6.98 -2.73 -7.47
C PRO A 267 7.72 -1.78 -6.53
N CYS A 268 7.76 -0.48 -6.86
CA CYS A 268 8.45 0.51 -6.05
C CYS A 268 7.85 1.91 -6.21
N HIS A 269 8.10 2.76 -5.22
CA HIS A 269 7.95 4.20 -5.35
C HIS A 269 9.32 4.89 -5.33
N ILE A 270 9.53 5.80 -6.27
CA ILE A 270 10.68 6.70 -6.27
C ILE A 270 10.28 7.98 -5.55
N TYR A 271 11.04 8.30 -4.51
CA TYR A 271 10.95 9.52 -3.74
C TYR A 271 12.13 10.44 -4.08
N GLU A 272 11.91 11.75 -4.11
CA GLU A 272 12.94 12.78 -4.28
C GLU A 272 12.89 13.75 -3.10
N ASN A 273 14.01 13.97 -2.44
CA ASN A 273 14.11 14.89 -1.30
C ASN A 273 13.90 16.35 -1.74
N TYR A 274 13.17 17.14 -0.96
CA TYR A 274 12.90 18.55 -1.31
C TYR A 274 14.13 19.47 -1.26
N LYS A 275 15.20 19.09 -0.53
CA LYS A 275 16.34 19.96 -0.21
C LYS A 275 17.52 19.78 -1.18
N ASP A 276 17.89 18.54 -1.46
CA ASP A 276 19.11 18.18 -2.21
C ASP A 276 18.83 17.38 -3.51
N HIS A 277 17.57 17.12 -3.82
CA HIS A 277 17.11 16.31 -4.97
C HIS A 277 17.61 14.85 -4.95
N HIS A 278 18.00 14.33 -3.79
CA HIS A 278 18.38 12.94 -3.61
C HIS A 278 17.20 12.00 -3.88
N ILE A 279 17.45 10.95 -4.67
CA ILE A 279 16.49 9.89 -4.98
C ILE A 279 16.58 8.71 -4.00
N VAL A 280 15.42 8.27 -3.48
CA VAL A 280 15.26 7.05 -2.69
C VAL A 280 14.29 6.12 -3.42
N ILE A 281 14.61 4.82 -3.48
CA ILE A 281 13.70 3.78 -3.97
C ILE A 281 13.07 3.11 -2.75
N TRP A 282 11.74 3.14 -2.64
CA TRP A 282 10.99 2.51 -1.55
C TRP A 282 10.18 1.34 -2.09
N TYR A 283 10.32 0.16 -1.48
CA TYR A 283 9.67 -1.09 -1.90
C TYR A 283 8.40 -1.40 -1.11
N GLY A 284 8.22 -0.75 0.05
CA GLY A 284 7.11 -0.99 0.99
C GLY A 284 7.64 -1.13 2.41
N GLY A 285 6.79 -0.84 3.41
CA GLY A 285 7.17 -0.91 4.83
C GLY A 285 8.48 -0.20 5.15
N ASN A 286 9.41 -0.92 5.76
CA ASN A 286 10.74 -0.44 6.15
C ASN A 286 11.83 -0.69 5.08
N GLU A 287 11.48 -1.13 3.87
CA GLU A 287 12.46 -1.52 2.84
C GLU A 287 12.69 -0.41 1.81
N TYR A 288 13.93 0.09 1.76
CA TYR A 288 14.34 1.16 0.85
C TYR A 288 15.83 1.11 0.49
N GLU A 289 16.17 1.72 -0.65
CA GLU A 289 17.53 1.87 -1.18
C GLU A 289 17.84 3.33 -1.53
N GLY A 290 19.13 3.66 -1.58
CA GLY A 290 19.65 4.99 -1.92
C GLY A 290 20.07 5.86 -0.73
N LEU A 291 19.51 5.64 0.47
CA LEU A 291 19.74 6.52 1.62
C LEU A 291 21.20 6.59 2.14
N GLY A 292 22.03 5.58 1.86
CA GLY A 292 23.44 5.53 2.26
C GLY A 292 24.41 5.82 1.11
N GLY A 293 25.47 6.58 1.38
CA GLY A 293 26.61 6.74 0.47
C GLY A 293 26.41 7.81 -0.61
N LYS A 294 26.59 7.45 -1.88
CA LYS A 294 26.42 8.38 -3.01
C LYS A 294 24.94 8.41 -3.44
N PRO A 295 24.33 9.59 -3.64
CA PRO A 295 22.91 9.68 -3.92
C PRO A 295 22.55 9.15 -5.30
N TYR A 296 21.47 8.37 -5.37
CA TYR A 296 20.88 7.92 -6.64
C TYR A 296 20.34 9.13 -7.40
N ARG A 297 20.23 9.01 -8.74
CA ARG A 297 19.89 10.15 -9.62
C ARG A 297 18.84 9.79 -10.65
N LEU A 298 17.89 10.70 -10.84
CA LEU A 298 16.88 10.63 -11.89
C LEU A 298 17.19 11.68 -12.96
N THR A 299 17.46 11.23 -14.19
CA THR A 299 17.94 12.09 -15.29
C THR A 299 17.05 11.99 -16.52
N GLY A 300 17.07 13.00 -17.39
CA GLY A 300 16.28 13.01 -18.64
C GLY A 300 14.78 13.26 -18.44
N ILE A 301 14.37 13.81 -17.30
CA ILE A 301 12.97 14.11 -16.94
C ILE A 301 12.88 15.55 -16.43
N SER A 302 11.76 16.22 -16.70
CA SER A 302 11.47 17.52 -16.08
C SER A 302 11.35 17.40 -14.55
N PRO A 303 11.86 18.36 -13.75
CA PRO A 303 11.70 18.40 -12.29
C PRO A 303 10.25 18.37 -11.78
N GLU A 304 9.26 18.50 -12.65
CA GLU A 304 7.82 18.42 -12.33
C GLU A 304 7.12 17.18 -12.90
N ALA A 305 7.72 16.47 -13.87
CA ALA A 305 7.08 15.35 -14.55
C ALA A 305 7.27 14.01 -13.80
N ILE A 306 6.22 13.20 -13.71
CA ILE A 306 6.25 11.87 -13.05
C ILE A 306 6.96 10.84 -13.93
N PHE A 307 7.88 10.07 -13.34
CA PHE A 307 8.63 9.00 -13.99
C PHE A 307 7.79 7.72 -14.14
N LYS A 308 7.80 7.18 -15.37
CA LYS A 308 7.02 6.01 -15.79
C LYS A 308 7.90 4.86 -16.32
N GLY A 309 9.20 4.86 -16.01
CA GLY A 309 10.18 3.90 -16.51
C GLY A 309 10.62 4.08 -17.98
N GLN A 310 9.85 4.81 -18.80
CA GLN A 310 10.08 4.93 -20.25
C GLN A 310 10.80 6.22 -20.70
N LEU A 311 10.61 7.32 -19.96
CA LEU A 311 11.22 8.62 -20.26
C LEU A 311 12.17 8.95 -19.10
N GLY A 312 13.47 9.08 -19.41
CA GLY A 312 14.52 9.29 -18.42
C GLY A 312 15.26 8.02 -18.01
N GLN A 313 16.21 8.19 -17.09
CA GLN A 313 17.05 7.12 -16.56
C GLN A 313 17.18 7.29 -15.04
N LEU A 314 16.85 6.22 -14.30
CA LEU A 314 17.23 6.05 -12.91
C LEU A 314 18.66 5.49 -12.88
N LEU A 315 19.54 6.18 -12.17
CA LEU A 315 20.94 5.82 -12.00
C LEU A 315 21.22 5.56 -10.52
N ASP A 316 22.00 4.53 -10.23
CA ASP A 316 22.43 4.17 -8.88
C ASP A 316 23.53 5.10 -8.33
N SER A 317 24.12 4.70 -7.20
CA SER A 317 25.24 5.38 -6.53
C SER A 317 26.50 5.51 -7.39
N ASP A 318 26.77 4.57 -8.30
CA ASP A 318 27.95 4.57 -9.17
C ASP A 318 27.68 5.12 -10.57
N GLY A 319 26.42 5.44 -10.87
CA GLY A 319 25.96 6.00 -12.13
C GLY A 319 25.53 4.95 -13.16
N GLU A 320 25.41 3.69 -12.77
CA GLU A 320 24.87 2.64 -13.63
C GLU A 320 23.34 2.73 -13.70
N ARG A 321 22.76 2.34 -14.84
CA ARG A 321 21.32 2.47 -15.08
C ARG A 321 20.57 1.31 -14.46
N ILE A 322 19.74 1.61 -13.45
CA ILE A 322 18.79 0.66 -12.88
C ILE A 322 17.69 0.37 -13.92
N PRO A 323 17.47 -0.91 -14.33
CA PRO A 323 16.40 -1.27 -15.24
C PRO A 323 15.04 -0.98 -14.61
N THR A 324 14.18 -0.31 -15.38
CA THR A 324 12.87 0.20 -14.93
C THR A 324 11.82 -0.10 -16.00
N ARG A 325 10.60 -0.44 -15.58
CA ARG A 325 9.46 -0.66 -16.48
C ARG A 325 8.15 -0.22 -15.83
N LYS A 326 7.10 -0.11 -16.64
CA LYS A 326 5.73 0.03 -16.15
C LYS A 326 5.10 -1.36 -16.05
N ARG A 327 4.55 -1.71 -14.89
CA ARG A 327 3.75 -2.92 -14.66
C ARG A 327 2.57 -2.94 -15.65
N PRO A 328 2.31 -4.06 -16.34
CA PRO A 328 1.09 -4.20 -17.13
C PRO A 328 -0.12 -4.14 -16.18
N MET A 329 -1.10 -3.29 -16.49
CA MET A 329 -2.40 -3.35 -15.83
C MET A 329 -3.05 -4.68 -16.23
N ARG A 330 -3.44 -5.46 -15.23
CA ARG A 330 -4.36 -6.59 -15.36
C ARG A 330 -5.79 -6.06 -15.20
#